data_AF-A0A257HGK2-F1
#
_entry.id   AF-A0A257HGK2-F1
#
_cell.length_a   1.000
_cell.length_b   1.000
_cell.length_c   1.000
_cell.angle_alpha   90.00
_cell.angle_beta   90.00
_cell.angle_gamma   90.00
#
_symmetry.space_group_name_H-M   'P 1'
#
loop_
_entity.id
_entity.type
_entity.pdbx_description
1 polymer ?
#
loop_
_entity_poly.entity_id
_entity_poly.type
_entity_poly.pdbx_seq_one_letter_code
_entity_poly.pdbx_strand_id
1 'polypeptide(L)'
;MFENETVPYSKEADAESPNGTVMPASLIMGSDEGDRADVDAAPNGKDGWWTLEPKRKLKSTSKYDVDFTEAKPLYMWTSIFDHTQTRHTRHVYPVQIELRQ
;
A
#
# COMPACT_ATOMS: atom_id res chain seq x y z
N MET A 1 3.99 3.04 -11.59
CA MET A 1 4.09 3.10 -13.05
C MET A 1 3.01 2.20 -13.61
N PHE A 2 2.13 2.74 -14.43
CA PHE A 2 1.04 2.02 -15.08
C PHE A 2 1.54 1.36 -16.37
N GLU A 3 0.83 0.33 -16.85
CA GLU A 3 1.18 -0.39 -18.08
C GLU A 3 1.41 0.55 -19.29
N ASN A 4 0.56 1.56 -19.47
CA ASN A 4 0.67 2.52 -20.57
C ASN A 4 1.85 3.51 -20.43
N GLU A 5 2.54 3.51 -19.31
CA GLU A 5 3.78 4.26 -19.07
C GLU A 5 5.03 3.40 -19.32
N THR A 6 4.86 2.19 -19.85
CA THR A 6 5.93 1.21 -20.04
C THR A 6 6.07 0.80 -21.49
N VAL A 7 7.25 0.26 -21.82
CA VAL A 7 7.50 -0.45 -23.06
C VAL A 7 7.98 -1.86 -22.73
N PRO A 8 7.66 -2.87 -23.57
CA PRO A 8 8.26 -4.19 -23.43
C PRO A 8 9.79 -4.10 -23.47
N TYR A 9 10.43 -4.99 -22.74
CA TYR A 9 11.89 -5.09 -22.76
C TYR A 9 12.43 -5.28 -24.19
N SER A 10 13.47 -4.54 -24.54
CA SER A 10 14.33 -4.78 -25.70
C SER A 10 15.79 -4.54 -25.33
N LYS A 11 16.71 -5.22 -26.02
CA LYS A 11 18.14 -5.05 -25.78
C LYS A 11 18.62 -3.66 -26.18
N GLU A 12 17.98 -3.08 -27.19
CA GLU A 12 18.29 -1.76 -27.72
C GLU A 12 17.91 -0.67 -26.71
N ALA A 13 16.72 -0.74 -26.11
CA ALA A 13 16.29 0.22 -25.08
C ALA A 13 17.09 0.09 -23.78
N ASP A 14 17.48 -1.14 -23.41
CA ASP A 14 18.35 -1.41 -22.28
C ASP A 14 19.76 -0.82 -22.49
N ALA A 15 20.32 -0.96 -23.70
CA ALA A 15 21.62 -0.40 -24.04
C ALA A 15 21.66 1.14 -24.06
N GLU A 16 20.53 1.79 -24.33
CA GLU A 16 20.40 3.26 -24.27
C GLU A 16 20.24 3.78 -22.83
N SER A 17 19.86 2.92 -21.88
CA SER A 17 19.64 3.30 -20.49
C SER A 17 20.98 3.53 -19.77
N PRO A 18 21.25 4.72 -19.23
CA PRO A 18 22.49 4.97 -18.49
C PRO A 18 22.65 4.05 -17.28
N ASN A 19 23.88 3.64 -17.00
CA ASN A 19 24.20 2.92 -15.76
C ASN A 19 23.78 3.75 -14.54
N GLY A 20 23.04 3.13 -13.62
CA GLY A 20 22.48 3.80 -12.44
C GLY A 20 21.09 4.39 -12.65
N THR A 21 20.46 4.19 -13.81
CA THR A 21 19.04 4.50 -14.02
C THR A 21 18.18 3.78 -12.99
N VAL A 22 17.39 4.54 -12.24
CA VAL A 22 16.46 3.99 -11.24
C VAL A 22 15.20 3.53 -11.94
N MET A 23 14.97 2.22 -11.93
CA MET A 23 13.77 1.61 -12.52
C MET A 23 12.73 1.34 -11.42
N PRO A 24 11.43 1.58 -11.68
CA PRO A 24 10.37 1.16 -10.78
C PRO A 24 10.39 -0.36 -10.57
N ALA A 25 10.27 -0.81 -9.32
CA ALA A 25 10.29 -2.23 -8.99
C ALA A 25 8.97 -2.97 -9.28
N SER A 26 7.89 -2.22 -9.52
CA SER A 26 6.56 -2.76 -9.78
C SER A 26 5.85 -1.99 -10.88
N LEU A 27 5.07 -2.73 -11.66
CA LEU A 27 4.11 -2.19 -12.63
C LEU A 27 2.70 -2.39 -12.06
N ILE A 28 1.90 -1.32 -12.12
CA ILE A 28 0.49 -1.36 -11.78
C ILE A 28 -0.23 -1.80 -13.05
N MET A 29 -0.67 -3.06 -13.05
CA MET A 29 -1.32 -3.71 -14.17
C MET A 29 -2.81 -3.84 -13.88
N GLY A 30 -3.66 -3.49 -14.85
CA GLY A 30 -5.11 -3.55 -14.71
C GLY A 30 -5.72 -2.38 -13.91
N SER A 31 -7.00 -2.52 -13.58
CA SER A 31 -7.82 -1.59 -12.81
C SER A 31 -7.99 -2.07 -11.37
N ASP A 32 -8.12 -1.13 -10.43
CA ASP A 32 -8.51 -1.43 -9.05
C ASP A 32 -9.97 -1.92 -9.03
N GLU A 33 -10.14 -3.24 -9.10
CA GLU A 33 -11.45 -3.90 -9.14
C GLU A 33 -11.64 -4.92 -8.01
N GLY A 34 -12.90 -5.29 -7.80
CA GLY A 34 -13.27 -6.27 -6.79
C GLY A 34 -13.36 -5.67 -5.38
N ASP A 35 -13.34 -6.54 -4.39
CA ASP A 35 -13.54 -6.15 -3.00
C ASP A 35 -12.39 -5.31 -2.43
N ARG A 36 -11.16 -5.59 -2.83
CA ARG A 36 -9.97 -4.85 -2.37
C ARG A 36 -9.94 -3.40 -2.82
N ALA A 37 -10.65 -3.05 -3.89
CA ALA A 37 -10.76 -1.69 -4.38
C ALA A 37 -11.59 -0.77 -3.46
N ASP A 38 -12.30 -1.31 -2.46
CA ASP A 38 -12.98 -0.50 -1.41
C ASP A 38 -12.01 0.05 -0.35
N VAL A 39 -10.73 -0.38 -0.39
CA VAL A 39 -9.67 0.13 0.47
C VAL A 39 -8.88 1.19 -0.29
N ASP A 40 -8.78 2.38 0.28
CA ASP A 40 -8.09 3.52 -0.30
C ASP A 40 -7.22 4.17 0.78
N ALA A 41 -6.22 4.95 0.38
CA ALA A 41 -5.35 5.64 1.31
C ALA A 41 -4.81 6.95 0.73
N ALA A 42 -4.63 7.95 1.59
CA ALA A 42 -3.99 9.22 1.24
C ALA A 42 -2.61 9.31 1.92
N PRO A 43 -1.53 8.90 1.25
CA PRO A 43 -0.17 9.11 1.75
C PRO A 43 0.25 10.58 1.52
N ASN A 44 0.83 11.20 2.55
CA ASN A 44 1.39 12.55 2.47
C ASN A 44 2.77 12.57 3.12
N GLY A 45 3.78 13.00 2.37
CA GLY A 45 5.14 13.20 2.86
C GLY A 45 5.40 14.69 3.12
N LYS A 46 5.67 15.08 4.37
CA LYS A 46 5.95 16.47 4.75
C LYS A 46 6.96 16.55 5.89
N ASP A 47 7.94 17.45 5.77
CA ASP A 47 8.94 17.76 6.80
C ASP A 47 9.69 16.51 7.34
N GLY A 48 9.97 15.54 6.46
CA GLY A 48 10.66 14.29 6.81
C GLY A 48 9.75 13.21 7.40
N TRP A 49 8.44 13.43 7.46
CA TRP A 49 7.46 12.49 7.98
C TRP A 49 6.50 12.02 6.88
N TRP A 50 6.19 10.72 6.90
CA TRP A 50 5.08 10.17 6.16
C TRP A 50 3.86 10.05 7.06
N THR A 51 2.74 10.60 6.62
CA THR A 51 1.42 10.37 7.17
C THR A 51 0.64 9.52 6.18
N LEU A 52 0.00 8.45 6.65
CA LEU A 52 -0.88 7.60 5.85
C LEU A 52 -2.27 7.60 6.47
N GLU A 53 -3.28 7.95 5.66
CA GLU A 53 -4.69 7.92 6.07
C GLU A 53 -5.43 6.84 5.27
N PRO A 54 -5.51 5.59 5.76
CA PRO A 54 -6.29 4.55 5.12
C PRO A 54 -7.79 4.73 5.42
N LYS A 55 -8.64 4.48 4.42
CA LYS A 55 -10.10 4.45 4.57
C LYS A 55 -10.67 3.20 3.91
N ARG A 56 -11.79 2.73 4.47
CA ARG A 56 -12.66 1.69 3.93
C ARG A 56 -14.00 1.74 4.65
N LYS A 57 -14.99 1.01 4.17
CA LYS A 57 -16.26 0.88 4.88
C LYS A 57 -16.09 0.19 6.25
N LEU A 58 -16.90 0.61 7.21
CA LEU A 58 -17.01 -0.06 8.51
C LEU A 58 -17.51 -1.50 8.34
N LYS A 59 -18.48 -1.69 7.45
CA LYS A 59 -19.01 -2.99 7.05
C LYS A 59 -18.69 -3.25 5.59
N SER A 60 -17.90 -4.29 5.31
CA SER A 60 -17.53 -4.66 3.96
C SER A 60 -18.56 -5.60 3.33
N THR A 61 -18.62 -5.60 2.00
CA THR A 61 -19.34 -6.62 1.23
C THR A 61 -18.48 -7.84 0.92
N SER A 62 -17.17 -7.78 1.20
CA SER A 62 -16.27 -8.92 1.06
C SER A 62 -16.47 -9.92 2.18
N LYS A 63 -16.44 -11.21 1.82
CA LYS A 63 -16.37 -12.31 2.80
C LYS A 63 -14.98 -12.49 3.43
N TYR A 64 -13.95 -11.83 2.89
CA TYR A 64 -12.57 -11.92 3.38
C TYR A 64 -12.20 -10.80 4.33
N ASP A 65 -13.02 -9.74 4.37
CA ASP A 65 -12.81 -8.59 5.21
C ASP A 65 -13.31 -8.78 6.63
N VAL A 66 -12.67 -8.08 7.56
CA VAL A 66 -13.13 -7.98 8.94
C VAL A 66 -13.93 -6.69 9.12
N ASP A 67 -15.17 -6.81 9.56
CA ASP A 67 -16.02 -5.66 9.85
C ASP A 67 -15.56 -4.93 11.13
N PHE A 68 -15.58 -3.60 11.08
CA PHE A 68 -15.39 -2.75 12.24
C PHE A 68 -16.72 -2.62 12.98
N THR A 69 -16.88 -3.37 14.07
CA THR A 69 -18.10 -3.37 14.89
C THR A 69 -17.74 -3.28 16.37
N GLU A 70 -18.65 -2.75 17.18
CA GLU A 70 -18.49 -2.71 18.65
C GLU A 70 -18.69 -4.09 19.31
N ALA A 71 -19.16 -5.09 18.57
CA ALA A 71 -19.51 -6.40 19.12
C ALA A 71 -18.29 -7.20 19.60
N LYS A 72 -17.10 -6.95 19.02
CA LYS A 72 -15.85 -7.63 19.39
C LYS A 72 -14.67 -6.66 19.25
N PRO A 73 -13.70 -6.68 20.19
CA PRO A 73 -12.47 -5.92 20.04
C PRO A 73 -11.73 -6.32 18.77
N LEU A 74 -11.33 -5.33 17.98
CA LEU A 74 -10.48 -5.52 16.81
C LEU A 74 -9.08 -5.00 17.09
N TYR A 75 -8.08 -5.80 16.76
CA TYR A 75 -6.68 -5.51 16.98
C TYR A 75 -5.95 -5.47 15.64
N MET A 76 -5.17 -4.42 15.42
CA MET A 76 -4.41 -4.19 14.18
C MET A 76 -2.92 -4.13 14.48
N TRP A 77 -2.12 -4.81 13.66
CA TRP A 77 -0.68 -4.68 13.65
C TRP A 77 -0.24 -3.82 12.49
N THR A 78 0.76 -2.99 12.73
CA THR A 78 1.33 -2.10 11.72
C THR A 78 2.80 -2.45 11.52
N SER A 79 3.22 -2.58 10.28
CA SER A 79 4.62 -2.74 9.88
C SER A 79 4.96 -1.71 8.81
N ILE A 80 6.16 -1.16 8.86
CA ILE A 80 6.63 -0.10 7.96
C ILE A 80 7.85 -0.62 7.20
N PHE A 81 7.86 -0.33 5.91
CA PHE A 81 8.85 -0.74 4.94
C PHE A 81 9.54 0.51 4.39
N ASP A 82 10.87 0.51 4.36
CA ASP A 82 11.68 1.56 3.75
C ASP A 82 12.45 0.93 2.59
N HIS A 83 12.37 1.55 1.41
CA HIS A 83 13.02 1.01 0.20
C HIS A 83 14.55 0.95 0.33
N THR A 84 15.15 1.70 1.26
CA THR A 84 16.59 1.74 1.51
C THR A 84 17.08 0.72 2.53
N GLN A 85 16.17 0.03 3.23
CA GLN A 85 16.49 -0.85 4.36
C GLN A 85 15.89 -2.25 4.16
N THR A 86 16.69 -3.29 4.34
CA THR A 86 16.23 -4.69 4.24
C THR A 86 15.51 -5.20 5.49
N ARG A 87 15.52 -4.42 6.59
CA ARG A 87 14.84 -4.76 7.84
C ARG A 87 13.55 -3.96 7.95
N HIS A 88 12.44 -4.67 8.18
CA HIS A 88 11.16 -4.05 8.46
C HIS A 88 11.07 -3.64 9.93
N THR A 89 10.50 -2.47 10.20
CA THR A 89 10.07 -2.12 11.55
C THR A 89 8.60 -2.49 11.72
N ARG A 90 8.20 -2.81 12.95
CA ARG A 90 6.83 -3.18 13.28
C ARG A 90 6.45 -2.66 14.65
N HIS A 91 5.18 -2.34 14.81
CA HIS A 91 4.62 -2.16 16.14
C HIS A 91 4.48 -3.56 16.78
N VAL A 92 5.20 -3.79 17.88
CA VAL A 92 5.35 -5.14 18.49
C VAL A 92 4.03 -5.67 19.03
N TYR A 93 3.21 -4.78 19.60
CA TYR A 93 1.88 -5.09 20.09
C TYR A 93 0.82 -4.62 19.10
N PRO A 94 -0.37 -5.21 19.06
CA PRO A 94 -1.44 -4.62 18.27
C PRO A 94 -1.89 -3.29 18.89
N VAL A 95 -2.44 -2.42 18.05
CA VAL A 95 -3.32 -1.35 18.50
C VAL A 95 -4.76 -1.85 18.49
N GLN A 96 -5.52 -1.55 19.53
CA GLN A 96 -6.96 -1.79 19.52
C GLN A 96 -7.64 -0.69 18.70
N ILE A 97 -8.52 -1.10 17.79
CA ILE A 97 -9.35 -0.17 17.03
C ILE A 97 -10.62 0.10 17.83
N GLU A 98 -10.85 1.38 18.11
CA GLU A 98 -12.06 1.87 18.78
C GLU A 98 -12.87 2.72 17.81
N LEU A 99 -14.16 2.42 17.70
CA LEU A 99 -15.10 3.27 16.97
C LEU A 99 -15.44 4.47 17.84
N ARG A 100 -15.25 5.67 17.30
CA ARG A 100 -15.62 6.93 17.95
C ARG A 100 -16.84 7.49 17.23
N GLN A 101 -17.86 7.86 18.01
CA GLN A 101 -19.07 8.52 17.54
C GLN A 101 -18.86 10.03 17.40
#